data_AF-A0A9X1KAE9-F1
#
_entry.id   AF-A0A9X1KAE9-F1
#
_cell.length_a   1.000
_cell.length_b   1.000
_cell.length_c   1.000
_cell.angle_alpha   90.00
_cell.angle_beta   90.00
_cell.angle_gamma   90.00
#
_symmetry.space_group_name_H-M   'P 1'
#
loop_
_entity.id
_entity.type
_entity.pdbx_description
1 polymer ?
#
loop_
_entity_poly.entity_id
_entity_poly.type
_entity_poly.pdbx_seq_one_letter_code
_entity_poly.pdbx_strand_id
1 'polypeptide(L)'
;HSYPHDWRTKKPVIYRATPQWFASIDKFRQNILDEVEKVDWVIPWGKTRLYNMSRDRGDWVISRQRAWGVPLPIFYAENGEAIITPETIEHVANLFAA
;
A
#
# COMPACT_ATOMS: atom_id res chain seq x y z
N HIS A 1 -32.77 -0.80 -7.83
CA HIS A 1 -31.65 0.16 -7.67
C HIS A 1 -30.44 -0.38 -8.43
N SER A 2 -29.42 0.43 -8.68
CA SER A 2 -28.19 -0.05 -9.34
C SER A 2 -27.43 -1.02 -8.43
N TYR A 3 -26.95 -2.16 -8.96
CA TYR A 3 -26.16 -3.15 -8.20
C TYR A 3 -24.89 -3.55 -8.97
N PRO A 4 -23.73 -3.71 -8.31
CA PRO A 4 -22.50 -4.13 -8.98
C PRO A 4 -22.57 -5.53 -9.60
N HIS A 5 -22.10 -5.67 -10.84
CA HIS A 5 -22.06 -6.95 -11.56
C HIS A 5 -20.68 -7.17 -12.18
N ASP A 6 -20.28 -8.43 -12.30
CA ASP A 6 -19.09 -8.85 -13.03
C ASP A 6 -19.27 -8.51 -14.50
N TRP A 7 -18.32 -7.73 -15.05
CA TRP A 7 -18.39 -7.23 -16.41
C TRP A 7 -18.32 -8.34 -17.48
N ARG A 8 -17.77 -9.52 -17.17
CA ARG A 8 -17.65 -10.66 -18.10
C ARG A 8 -18.80 -11.64 -17.94
N THR A 9 -19.07 -12.10 -16.71
CA THR A 9 -20.11 -13.11 -16.45
C THR A 9 -21.52 -12.53 -16.30
N LYS A 10 -21.62 -11.20 -16.13
CA LYS A 10 -22.86 -10.46 -15.89
C LYS A 10 -23.63 -10.91 -14.65
N LYS A 11 -22.97 -11.60 -13.72
CA LYS A 11 -23.55 -12.01 -12.43
C LYS A 11 -23.30 -10.96 -11.35
N PRO A 12 -24.16 -10.86 -10.32
CA PRO A 12 -23.94 -9.94 -9.20
C PRO A 12 -22.62 -10.20 -8.47
N VAL A 13 -21.95 -9.16 -7.98
CA VAL A 13 -20.74 -9.29 -7.15
C VAL A 13 -20.99 -8.87 -5.70
N ILE A 14 -20.12 -9.32 -4.81
CA ILE A 14 -20.22 -9.07 -3.37
C ILE A 14 -18.92 -8.46 -2.83
N TYR A 15 -19.01 -7.77 -1.69
CA TYR A 15 -17.84 -7.44 -0.88
C TYR A 15 -17.52 -8.59 0.06
N ARG A 16 -16.23 -8.96 0.14
CA ARG A 16 -15.73 -9.98 1.07
C ARG A 16 -14.39 -9.53 1.63
N ALA A 17 -14.22 -9.63 2.95
CA ALA A 17 -12.93 -9.37 3.58
C ALA A 17 -11.88 -10.40 3.12
N THR A 18 -10.68 -9.94 2.84
CA THR A 18 -9.53 -10.78 2.46
C THR A 18 -8.29 -10.29 3.19
N PRO A 19 -7.35 -11.17 3.56
CA PRO A 19 -6.08 -10.75 4.12
C PRO A 19 -5.31 -9.91 3.10
N GLN A 20 -4.80 -8.76 3.52
CA GLN A 20 -4.01 -7.83 2.71
C GLN A 20 -2.89 -7.24 3.57
N TRP A 21 -1.82 -6.80 2.92
CA TRP A 21 -0.70 -6.11 3.53
C TRP A 21 -0.87 -4.60 3.45
N PHE A 22 -0.52 -3.93 4.55
CA PHE A 22 -0.68 -2.49 4.72
C PHE A 22 0.62 -1.84 5.17
N ALA A 23 0.89 -0.64 4.65
CA ALA A 23 1.87 0.28 5.22
C ALA A 23 1.15 1.25 6.17
N SER A 24 1.62 1.32 7.42
CA SER A 24 1.01 2.13 8.47
C SER A 24 1.39 3.59 8.31
N ILE A 25 0.52 4.38 7.67
CA ILE A 25 0.76 5.81 7.43
C ILE A 25 0.81 6.58 8.75
N ASP A 26 0.02 6.16 9.74
CA ASP A 26 -0.09 6.82 11.03
C ASP A 26 1.28 7.03 11.72
N LYS A 27 2.14 6.00 11.66
CA LYS A 27 3.47 6.00 12.28
C LYS A 27 4.44 7.05 11.72
N PHE A 28 4.22 7.50 10.49
CA PHE A 28 5.10 8.47 9.82
C PHE A 28 4.33 9.66 9.22
N ARG A 29 3.05 9.84 9.60
CA ARG A 29 2.21 10.92 9.10
C ARG A 29 2.84 12.27 9.40
N GLN A 30 3.27 12.48 10.64
CA GLN A 30 3.85 13.77 11.04
C GLN A 30 5.12 14.08 10.24
N ASN A 31 6.00 13.09 10.04
CA ASN A 31 7.20 13.26 9.22
C ASN A 31 6.84 13.69 7.79
N ILE A 32 5.79 13.11 7.18
CA ILE A 32 5.32 13.55 5.86
C ILE A 32 4.84 15.00 5.91
N LEU A 33 4.02 15.37 6.90
CA LEU A 33 3.47 16.72 7.02
C LEU A 33 4.58 17.76 7.19
N ASP A 34 5.59 17.46 8.02
CA ASP A 34 6.74 18.33 8.25
C ASP A 34 7.58 18.51 6.99
N GLU A 35 7.77 17.46 6.18
CA GLU A 35 8.47 17.57 4.90
C GLU A 35 7.64 18.33 3.86
N VAL A 36 6.32 18.14 3.81
CA VAL A 36 5.41 18.91 2.94
C VAL A 36 5.50 20.41 3.21
N GLU A 37 5.69 20.81 4.47
CA GLU A 37 5.86 22.21 4.86
C GLU A 37 7.16 22.84 4.32
N LYS A 38 8.23 22.05 4.20
CA LYS A 38 9.58 22.47 3.76
C LYS A 38 9.76 22.54 2.24
N VAL A 39 8.90 21.88 1.47
CA VAL A 39 8.97 21.89 0.01
C VAL A 39 8.71 23.29 -0.55
N ASP A 40 9.46 23.68 -1.58
CA ASP A 40 9.20 24.91 -2.34
C ASP A 40 8.01 24.69 -3.30
N TRP A 41 6.90 25.37 -3.00
CA TRP A 41 5.67 25.26 -3.78
C TRP A 41 5.56 26.38 -4.81
N VAL A 42 5.55 26.02 -6.09
CA VAL A 42 5.31 26.98 -7.19
C VAL A 42 3.93 27.65 -7.05
N ILE A 43 2.94 26.90 -6.57
CA ILE A 43 1.56 27.36 -6.35
C ILE A 43 1.10 27.05 -4.92
N PRO A 44 0.67 28.05 -4.12
CA PRO A 44 0.38 27.86 -2.69
C PRO A 44 -0.70 26.81 -2.39
N TRP A 45 -1.73 26.70 -3.24
CA TRP A 45 -2.81 25.74 -2.99
C TRP A 45 -2.36 24.27 -3.12
N GLY A 46 -1.26 24.01 -3.84
CA GLY A 46 -0.69 22.66 -3.97
C GLY A 46 -0.25 22.11 -2.62
N LYS A 47 0.36 22.98 -1.80
CA LYS A 47 0.75 22.67 -0.42
C LYS A 47 -0.45 22.25 0.40
N THR A 48 -1.46 23.12 0.48
CA THR A 48 -2.68 22.89 1.26
C THR A 48 -3.38 21.60 0.84
N ARG A 49 -3.42 21.30 -0.47
CA ARG A 49 -4.03 20.08 -0.98
C ARG A 49 -3.26 18.83 -0.56
N LEU A 50 -1.93 18.78 -0.74
CA LEU A 50 -1.14 17.61 -0.39
C LEU A 50 -1.08 17.40 1.13
N TYR A 51 -0.98 18.49 1.88
CA TYR A 51 -1.00 18.48 3.35
C TYR A 51 -2.30 17.84 3.86
N ASN A 52 -3.47 18.34 3.45
CA ASN A 52 -4.75 17.82 3.89
C ASN A 52 -4.96 16.36 3.45
N MET A 53 -4.59 16.02 2.20
CA MET A 53 -4.66 14.63 1.72
C MET A 53 -3.84 13.69 2.61
N SER A 54 -2.64 14.11 3.03
CA SER A 54 -1.74 13.27 3.84
C SER A 54 -2.19 13.21 5.30
N ARG A 55 -2.73 14.31 5.84
CA ARG A 55 -3.27 14.40 7.20
C ARG A 55 -4.41 13.41 7.42
N ASP A 56 -5.36 13.37 6.50
CA ASP A 56 -6.58 12.58 6.66
C ASP A 56 -6.45 11.15 6.08
N ARG A 57 -5.25 10.76 5.65
CA ARG A 57 -4.99 9.46 5.03
C ARG A 57 -4.93 8.34 6.08
N GLY A 58 -5.70 7.29 5.84
CA GLY A 58 -5.60 6.01 6.54
C GLY A 58 -4.48 5.12 6.01
N ASP A 59 -4.47 3.85 6.42
CA ASP A 59 -3.45 2.89 6.02
C ASP A 59 -3.41 2.64 4.51
N TRP A 60 -2.22 2.42 3.98
CA TRP A 60 -2.01 2.17 2.56
C TRP A 60 -1.96 0.66 2.28
N VAL A 61 -2.99 0.15 1.58
CA VAL A 61 -2.98 -1.24 1.08
C VAL A 61 -1.93 -1.38 -0.03
N ILE A 62 -0.87 -2.15 0.22
CA ILE A 62 0.24 -2.35 -0.73
C ILE A 62 0.16 -3.67 -1.50
N SER A 63 -0.53 -4.69 -0.99
CA SER A 63 -0.67 -5.97 -1.69
C SER A 63 -1.73 -5.95 -2.79
N ARG A 64 -1.49 -6.70 -3.88
CA ARG A 64 -2.44 -6.93 -4.97
C ARG A 64 -2.37 -8.39 -5.43
N GLN A 65 -3.51 -9.00 -5.73
CA GLN A 65 -3.58 -10.37 -6.25
C GLN A 65 -3.40 -10.36 -7.78
N ARG A 66 -2.20 -9.98 -8.25
CA ARG A 66 -1.81 -9.91 -9.66
C ARG A 66 -0.37 -10.41 -9.82
N ALA A 67 -0.07 -11.06 -10.95
CA ALA A 67 1.27 -11.58 -11.22
C ALA A 67 2.25 -10.51 -11.75
N TRP A 68 1.74 -9.48 -12.44
CA TRP A 68 2.59 -8.42 -12.98
C TRP A 68 2.82 -7.32 -11.95
N GLY A 69 4.06 -7.21 -11.48
CA GLY A 69 4.51 -6.23 -10.48
C GLY A 69 5.72 -6.74 -9.69
N VAL A 70 6.18 -5.95 -8.72
CA VAL A 70 7.23 -6.39 -7.77
C VAL A 70 6.57 -7.24 -6.68
N PRO A 71 7.03 -8.48 -6.45
CA PRO A 71 6.47 -9.32 -5.39
C PRO A 71 6.84 -8.76 -4.01
N LEU A 72 5.95 -8.93 -3.03
CA LEU A 72 6.27 -8.66 -1.63
C LEU A 72 7.22 -9.77 -1.13
N PRO A 73 8.45 -9.44 -0.66
CA PRO A 73 9.44 -10.44 -0.23
C PRO A 73 9.10 -10.98 1.17
N ILE A 74 7.94 -11.64 1.28
CA ILE A 74 7.40 -12.18 2.53
C ILE A 74 7.28 -13.69 2.36
N PHE A 75 7.89 -14.43 3.26
CA PHE A 75 7.76 -15.88 3.32
C PHE A 75 6.81 -16.27 4.45
N TYR A 76 6.28 -17.49 4.40
CA TYR A 76 5.46 -18.04 5.47
C TYR A 76 6.05 -19.37 5.91
N ALA A 77 6.18 -19.57 7.22
CA ALA A 77 6.50 -20.87 7.79
C ALA A 77 5.28 -21.81 7.68
N GLU A 78 5.49 -23.11 7.88
CA GLU A 78 4.43 -24.13 7.79
C GLU A 78 3.28 -23.89 8.80
N ASN A 79 3.57 -23.19 9.90
CA ASN A 79 2.58 -22.79 10.90
C ASN A 79 1.73 -21.56 10.48
N GLY A 80 1.98 -20.99 9.29
CA GLY A 80 1.28 -19.81 8.78
C GLY A 80 1.83 -18.46 9.27
N GLU A 81 2.93 -18.46 10.02
CA GLU A 81 3.59 -17.24 10.50
C GLU A 81 4.34 -16.55 9.35
N ALA A 82 4.19 -15.23 9.26
CA ALA A 82 4.91 -14.43 8.27
C ALA A 82 6.36 -14.20 8.71
N ILE A 83 7.31 -14.64 7.88
CA ILE A 83 8.75 -14.42 8.05
C ILE A 83 9.11 -13.13 7.32
N ILE A 84 9.39 -12.08 8.10
CA ILE A 84 9.75 -10.75 7.60
C ILE A 84 10.95 -10.25 8.40
N THR A 85 12.15 -10.61 7.96
CA THR A 85 13.39 -10.18 8.62
C THR A 85 14.26 -9.38 7.65
N PRO A 86 15.16 -8.50 8.15
CA PRO A 86 16.12 -7.81 7.31
C PRO A 86 16.94 -8.78 6.44
N GLU A 87 17.37 -9.90 7.01
CA GLU A 87 18.11 -10.96 6.31
C GLU A 87 17.35 -11.52 5.10
N THR A 88 16.08 -11.92 5.27
CA THR A 88 15.31 -12.50 4.16
C THR A 88 14.99 -11.46 3.09
N ILE A 89 14.71 -10.21 3.49
CA ILE A 89 14.44 -9.11 2.56
C ILE A 89 15.69 -8.77 1.75
N GLU A 90 16.85 -8.62 2.40
CA GLU A 90 18.12 -8.31 1.75
C GLU A 90 18.56 -9.42 0.81
N HIS A 91 18.38 -10.69 1.20
CA HIS A 91 18.67 -11.82 0.33
C HIS A 91 17.84 -11.78 -0.96
N VAL A 92 16.53 -11.56 -0.86
CA VAL A 92 15.65 -11.43 -2.04
C VAL A 92 16.01 -10.20 -2.87
N ALA A 93 16.32 -9.07 -2.24
CA ALA A 93 16.76 -7.86 -2.94
C ALA A 93 18.03 -8.13 -3.77
N ASN A 94 19.01 -8.87 -3.23
CA ASN A 94 20.22 -9.25 -3.96
C ASN A 94 19.93 -10.18 -5.15
N LEU A 95 18.97 -11.09 -5.02
CA LEU A 95 18.55 -11.94 -6.15
C LEU A 95 17.88 -11.14 -7.28
N PHE A 96 17.18 -10.06 -6.95
CA PHE A 96 16.54 -9.17 -7.93
C PHE A 96 17.50 -8.16 -8.56
N ALA A 97 18.62 -7.88 -7.90
CA ALA A 97 19.65 -6.96 -8.37
C ALA A 97 20.61 -7.59 -9.40
N ALA A 98 20.68 -8.92 -9.47
CA ALA A 98 21.46 -9.69 -10.43
C ALA A 98 20.74 -9.82 -11.78
#